data_AF-A0AA39X3Z3-F1
#
_entry.id   AF-A0AA39X3Z3-F1
#
_cell.length_a   1.000
_cell.length_b   1.000
_cell.length_c   1.000
_cell.angle_alpha   90.00
_cell.angle_beta   90.00
_cell.angle_gamma   90.00
#
_symmetry.space_group_name_H-M   'P 1'
#
loop_
_entity.id
_entity.type
_entity.pdbx_description
1 polymer ?
#
loop_
_entity_poly.entity_id
_entity_poly.type
_entity_poly.pdbx_seq_one_letter_code
_entity_poly.pdbx_strand_id
1 'polypeptide(L)'
;MEPRARAGKNVGKMNFGHNELAQLLYGHGDVKAPLPDTVRVLDEMVTDFIQGVSFEATRAAHHAGRQKVKFEDFEFAMRRNPRFMGKIQEVFEKKKEIEAARKNFSIEEQLMKDADKEEKLTEKREAQAESRASKKRPREEELDEGDDDLDVDADVGTAPKKR
;
A
#
# COMPACT_ATOMS: atom_id res chain seq x y z
N MET A 1 -7.22 -11.50 -40.77
CA MET A 1 -5.85 -10.97 -40.80
C MET A 1 -5.11 -11.68 -39.68
N GLU A 2 -4.25 -12.64 -40.01
CA GLU A 2 -3.51 -13.39 -38.99
C GLU A 2 -2.59 -12.44 -38.21
N PRO A 3 -2.52 -12.53 -36.87
CA PRO A 3 -1.60 -11.72 -36.10
C PRO A 3 -0.17 -12.16 -36.44
N ARG A 4 0.53 -11.30 -37.20
CA ARG A 4 1.93 -11.53 -37.56
C ARG A 4 2.74 -11.62 -36.27
N ALA A 5 3.31 -12.80 -36.00
CA ALA A 5 4.26 -13.00 -34.92
C ALA A 5 5.38 -11.97 -35.07
N ARG A 6 5.45 -11.02 -34.13
CA ARG A 6 6.58 -10.09 -34.08
C ARG A 6 7.80 -10.93 -33.69
N ALA A 7 8.89 -10.81 -34.45
CA ALA A 7 10.16 -11.41 -34.07
C ALA A 7 10.45 -11.06 -32.61
N GLY A 8 10.72 -12.07 -31.78
CA GLY A 8 11.00 -11.87 -30.37
C GLY A 8 12.15 -10.87 -30.22
N LYS A 9 12.00 -9.87 -29.34
CA LYS A 9 13.02 -8.81 -29.16
C LYS A 9 14.40 -9.38 -28.78
N ASN A 10 14.46 -10.65 -28.37
CA ASN A 10 15.63 -11.30 -27.82
C ASN A 10 16.10 -12.51 -28.66
N VAL A 11 15.92 -12.53 -29.99
CA VAL A 11 16.46 -13.64 -30.81
C VAL A 11 17.97 -13.81 -30.55
N GLY A 12 18.37 -15.00 -30.07
CA GLY A 12 19.76 -15.31 -29.72
C GLY A 12 20.22 -14.82 -28.33
N LYS A 13 19.32 -14.24 -27.54
CA LYS A 13 19.56 -13.80 -26.15
C LYS A 13 18.50 -14.42 -25.23
N MET A 14 18.79 -14.47 -23.93
CA MET A 14 17.80 -14.94 -22.95
C MET A 14 16.64 -13.94 -22.84
N ASN A 15 15.42 -14.45 -22.65
CA ASN A 15 14.23 -13.62 -22.39
C ASN A 15 14.15 -13.17 -20.94
N PHE A 16 14.55 -14.04 -20.00
CA PHE A 16 14.56 -13.78 -18.56
C PHE A 16 15.97 -13.53 -18.04
N GLY A 17 16.06 -12.87 -16.86
CA GLY A 17 17.35 -12.64 -16.22
C GLY A 17 17.96 -13.95 -15.71
N HIS A 18 19.26 -14.15 -15.92
CA HIS A 18 19.98 -15.34 -15.45
C HIS A 18 19.79 -15.56 -13.93
N ASN A 19 19.91 -14.50 -13.13
CA ASN A 19 19.77 -14.58 -11.67
C ASN A 19 18.36 -14.98 -11.24
N GLU A 20 17.33 -14.55 -11.96
CA GLU A 20 15.93 -14.87 -11.63
C GLU A 20 15.66 -16.36 -11.86
N LEU A 21 16.11 -16.88 -13.01
CA LEU A 21 15.99 -18.29 -13.33
C LEU A 21 16.84 -19.17 -12.40
N ALA A 22 18.04 -18.73 -12.04
CA ALA A 22 18.88 -19.44 -11.08
C ALA A 22 18.24 -19.50 -9.68
N GLN A 23 17.62 -18.40 -9.23
CA GLN A 23 16.87 -18.39 -7.97
C GLN A 23 15.64 -19.29 -8.01
N LEU A 24 14.93 -19.33 -9.15
CA LEU A 24 13.79 -20.23 -9.34
C LEU A 24 14.22 -21.71 -9.23
N LEU A 25 15.32 -22.09 -9.90
CA LEU A 25 15.89 -23.42 -9.82
C LEU A 25 16.28 -23.79 -8.39
N TYR A 26 17.00 -22.91 -7.70
CA TYR A 26 17.38 -23.10 -6.30
C TYR A 26 16.15 -23.24 -5.38
N GLY A 27 15.12 -22.42 -5.59
CA GLY A 27 13.85 -22.49 -4.86
C GLY A 27 13.05 -23.78 -5.14
N HIS A 28 13.41 -24.54 -6.17
CA HIS A 28 12.82 -25.85 -6.49
C HIS A 28 13.78 -27.02 -6.20
N GLY A 29 14.88 -26.76 -5.49
CA GLY A 29 15.78 -27.79 -4.96
C GLY A 29 17.04 -28.05 -5.79
N ASP A 30 17.33 -27.21 -6.79
CA ASP A 30 18.61 -27.24 -7.49
C ASP A 30 19.74 -26.60 -6.66
N VAL A 31 20.97 -26.66 -7.15
CA VAL A 31 22.14 -26.03 -6.54
C VAL A 31 22.09 -24.49 -6.63
N LYS A 32 22.78 -23.81 -5.71
CA LYS A 32 22.81 -22.33 -5.63
C LYS A 32 23.37 -21.67 -6.90
N ALA A 33 24.31 -22.33 -7.58
CA ALA A 33 24.93 -21.88 -8.82
C ALA A 33 24.70 -22.96 -9.89
N PRO A 34 23.53 -22.96 -10.55
CA PRO A 34 23.21 -23.95 -11.58
C PRO A 34 24.10 -23.76 -12.82
N LEU A 35 24.21 -24.81 -13.63
CA LEU A 35 24.97 -24.75 -14.88
C LEU A 35 24.36 -23.69 -15.82
N PRO A 36 25.18 -22.88 -16.51
CA PRO A 36 24.69 -21.87 -17.44
C PRO A 36 23.76 -22.44 -18.53
N ASP A 37 24.08 -23.65 -19.01
CA ASP A 37 23.28 -24.35 -20.01
C ASP A 37 21.90 -24.75 -19.48
N THR A 38 21.80 -25.20 -18.22
CA THR A 38 20.51 -25.49 -17.57
C THR A 38 19.63 -24.24 -17.53
N VAL A 39 20.22 -23.10 -17.15
CA VAL A 39 19.50 -21.82 -17.08
C VAL A 39 19.05 -21.37 -18.46
N ARG A 40 19.88 -21.58 -19.49
CA ARG A 40 19.52 -21.29 -20.88
C ARG A 40 18.37 -22.17 -21.38
N VAL A 41 18.44 -23.47 -21.13
CA VAL A 41 17.38 -24.41 -21.52
C VAL A 41 16.07 -24.09 -20.80
N LEU A 42 16.13 -23.70 -19.52
CA LEU A 42 14.95 -23.26 -18.78
C LEU A 42 14.33 -22.00 -19.40
N ASP A 43 15.12 -21.02 -19.82
CA ASP A 43 14.62 -19.82 -20.51
C ASP A 43 13.86 -20.17 -21.79
N GLU A 44 14.41 -21.07 -22.60
CA GLU A 44 13.76 -21.55 -23.83
C GLU A 44 12.44 -22.27 -23.51
N MET A 45 12.44 -23.20 -22.55
CA MET A 45 11.24 -23.94 -22.13
C MET A 45 10.14 -23.03 -21.58
N VAL A 46 10.49 -22.08 -20.70
CA VAL A 46 9.52 -21.15 -20.09
C VAL A 46 8.96 -20.21 -21.13
N THR A 47 9.80 -19.73 -22.05
CA THR A 47 9.37 -18.90 -23.17
C THR A 47 8.35 -19.64 -24.04
N ASP A 48 8.65 -20.87 -24.44
CA ASP A 48 7.74 -21.71 -25.23
C ASP A 48 6.43 -21.99 -24.50
N PHE A 49 6.49 -22.27 -23.20
CA PHE A 49 5.30 -22.47 -22.38
C PHE A 49 4.40 -21.23 -22.36
N ILE A 50 4.95 -20.04 -22.09
CA ILE A 50 4.18 -18.79 -22.04
C ILE A 50 3.58 -18.47 -23.41
N GLN A 51 4.34 -18.67 -24.48
CA GLN A 51 3.84 -18.47 -25.84
C GLN A 51 2.69 -19.44 -26.15
N GLY A 52 2.87 -20.74 -25.88
CA GLY A 52 1.85 -21.76 -26.11
C GLY A 52 0.52 -21.45 -25.40
N VAL A 53 0.59 -21.12 -24.11
CA VAL A 53 -0.59 -20.72 -23.32
C VAL A 53 -1.22 -19.45 -23.89
N SER A 54 -0.41 -18.46 -24.28
CA SER A 54 -0.92 -17.20 -24.83
C SER A 54 -1.65 -17.40 -26.16
N PHE A 55 -1.19 -18.32 -27.00
CA PHE A 55 -1.89 -18.67 -28.23
C PHE A 55 -3.23 -19.36 -27.96
N GLU A 56 -3.30 -20.27 -27.00
CA GLU A 56 -4.57 -20.91 -26.61
C GLU A 56 -5.56 -19.91 -26.01
N ALA A 57 -5.11 -19.03 -25.12
CA ALA A 57 -5.93 -17.96 -24.54
C ALA A 57 -6.42 -16.99 -25.64
N THR A 58 -5.56 -16.65 -26.60
CA THR A 58 -5.93 -15.82 -27.76
C THR A 58 -6.99 -16.48 -28.62
N ARG A 59 -6.90 -17.80 -28.86
CA ARG A 59 -7.96 -18.55 -29.55
C ARG A 59 -9.27 -18.49 -28.78
N ALA A 60 -9.26 -18.69 -27.47
CA ALA A 60 -10.46 -18.60 -26.63
C ALA A 60 -11.11 -17.21 -26.72
N ALA A 61 -10.30 -16.14 -26.63
CA ALA A 61 -10.77 -14.77 -26.78
C ALA A 61 -11.40 -14.52 -28.16
N HIS A 62 -10.76 -15.01 -29.24
CA HIS A 62 -11.26 -14.89 -30.61
C HIS A 62 -12.58 -15.64 -30.81
N HIS A 63 -12.73 -16.84 -30.23
CA HIS A 63 -13.99 -17.57 -30.26
C HIS A 63 -15.12 -16.81 -29.56
N ALA A 64 -14.79 -16.00 -28.55
CA ALA A 64 -15.72 -15.09 -27.87
C ALA A 64 -15.91 -13.74 -28.60
N GLY A 65 -15.38 -13.58 -29.84
CA GLY A 65 -15.48 -12.34 -30.62
C GLY A 65 -14.63 -11.18 -30.09
N ARG A 66 -13.71 -11.44 -29.15
CA ARG A 66 -12.85 -10.42 -28.55
C ARG A 66 -11.45 -10.46 -29.16
N GLN A 67 -10.91 -9.29 -29.47
CA GLN A 67 -9.50 -9.15 -29.88
C GLN A 67 -8.54 -9.07 -28.68
N LYS A 68 -9.04 -8.61 -27.52
CA LYS A 68 -8.26 -8.50 -26.28
C LYS A 68 -8.48 -9.73 -25.41
N VAL A 69 -7.38 -10.35 -25.04
CA VAL A 69 -7.33 -11.47 -24.10
C VAL A 69 -7.63 -10.96 -22.70
N LYS A 70 -8.49 -11.67 -21.98
CA LYS A 70 -8.83 -11.47 -20.58
C LYS A 70 -8.25 -12.62 -19.75
N PHE A 71 -8.26 -12.43 -18.43
CA PHE A 71 -7.82 -13.46 -17.50
C PHE A 71 -8.64 -14.76 -17.61
N GLU A 72 -9.96 -14.67 -17.82
CA GLU A 72 -10.85 -15.81 -18.03
C GLU A 72 -10.40 -16.71 -19.20
N ASP A 73 -9.75 -16.13 -20.21
CA ASP A 73 -9.25 -16.90 -21.36
C ASP A 73 -8.03 -17.76 -20.98
N PHE A 74 -7.20 -17.32 -20.03
CA PHE A 74 -6.09 -18.10 -19.48
C PHE A 74 -6.58 -19.21 -18.56
N GLU A 75 -7.60 -18.93 -17.75
CA GLU A 75 -8.29 -19.94 -16.94
C GLU A 75 -8.85 -21.04 -17.84
N PHE A 76 -9.52 -20.65 -18.93
CA PHE A 76 -10.05 -21.58 -19.91
C PHE A 76 -8.96 -22.37 -20.65
N ALA A 77 -7.85 -21.73 -21.04
CA ALA A 77 -6.73 -22.41 -21.68
C ALA A 77 -6.15 -23.52 -20.78
N MET A 78 -5.98 -23.23 -19.49
CA MET A 78 -5.39 -24.17 -18.53
C MET A 78 -6.37 -25.20 -17.93
N ARG A 79 -7.63 -25.25 -18.41
CA ARG A 79 -8.69 -26.14 -17.86
C ARG A 79 -8.37 -27.62 -17.80
N ARG A 80 -7.43 -28.09 -18.63
CA ARG A 80 -7.02 -29.50 -18.67
C ARG A 80 -6.10 -29.89 -17.51
N ASN A 81 -5.43 -28.93 -16.89
CA ASN A 81 -4.50 -29.20 -15.79
C ASN A 81 -5.06 -28.67 -14.46
N PRO A 82 -5.56 -29.55 -13.58
CA PRO A 82 -6.17 -29.13 -12.32
C PRO A 82 -5.17 -28.45 -11.36
N ARG A 83 -3.87 -28.74 -11.46
CA ARG A 83 -2.85 -28.10 -10.61
C ARG A 83 -2.65 -26.64 -10.99
N PHE A 84 -2.60 -26.34 -12.29
CA PHE A 84 -2.49 -24.96 -12.76
C PHE A 84 -3.75 -24.17 -12.44
N MET A 85 -4.93 -24.79 -12.55
CA MET A 85 -6.19 -24.17 -12.15
C MET A 85 -6.21 -23.79 -10.67
N GLY A 86 -5.88 -24.74 -9.79
CA GLY A 86 -5.83 -24.47 -8.35
C GLY A 86 -4.84 -23.37 -8.00
N LYS A 87 -3.68 -23.34 -8.68
CA LYS A 87 -2.69 -22.28 -8.46
C LYS A 87 -3.17 -20.91 -8.93
N ILE A 88 -3.84 -20.87 -10.08
CA ILE A 88 -4.43 -19.65 -10.61
C ILE A 88 -5.47 -19.09 -9.62
N GLN A 89 -6.37 -19.94 -9.13
CA GLN A 89 -7.41 -19.53 -8.18
C GLN A 89 -6.80 -19.03 -6.85
N GLU A 90 -5.83 -19.75 -6.29
CA GLU A 90 -5.10 -19.37 -5.08
C GLU A 90 -4.45 -17.97 -5.22
N VAL A 91 -3.84 -17.69 -6.38
CA VAL A 91 -3.22 -16.38 -6.64
C VAL A 91 -4.26 -15.27 -6.67
N PHE A 92 -5.46 -15.52 -7.21
CA PHE A 92 -6.55 -14.54 -7.23
C PHE A 92 -7.17 -14.32 -5.86
N GLU A 93 -7.33 -15.37 -5.07
CA GLU A 93 -7.81 -15.28 -3.68
C GLU A 93 -6.86 -14.44 -2.84
N LYS A 94 -5.55 -14.75 -2.88
CA LYS A 94 -4.52 -13.96 -2.19
C LYS A 94 -4.49 -12.51 -2.63
N LYS A 95 -4.68 -12.24 -3.92
CA LYS A 95 -4.77 -10.86 -4.42
C LYS A 95 -5.98 -10.12 -3.81
N LYS A 96 -7.15 -10.76 -3.76
CA LYS A 96 -8.36 -10.18 -3.14
C LYS A 96 -8.16 -9.93 -1.65
N GLU A 97 -7.53 -10.85 -0.93
CA GLU A 97 -7.20 -10.69 0.49
C GLU A 97 -6.26 -9.49 0.72
N ILE A 98 -5.22 -9.35 -0.11
CA ILE A 98 -4.30 -8.21 -0.03
C ILE A 98 -5.04 -6.89 -0.32
N GLU A 99 -5.90 -6.85 -1.32
CA GLU A 99 -6.70 -5.66 -1.65
C GLU A 99 -7.69 -5.30 -0.53
N ALA A 100 -8.34 -6.29 0.08
CA ALA A 100 -9.22 -6.10 1.23
C ALA A 100 -8.46 -5.57 2.45
N ALA A 101 -7.30 -6.16 2.75
CA ALA A 101 -6.44 -5.70 3.84
C ALA A 101 -6.01 -4.24 3.63
N ARG A 102 -5.54 -3.89 2.42
CA ARG A 102 -5.15 -2.50 2.08
C ARG A 102 -6.31 -1.52 2.24
N LYS A 103 -7.53 -1.92 1.87
CA LYS A 103 -8.72 -1.08 2.05
C LYS A 103 -9.04 -0.86 3.52
N ASN A 104 -8.95 -1.90 4.35
CA ASN A 104 -9.18 -1.80 5.79
C ASN A 104 -8.17 -0.86 6.46
N PHE A 105 -6.89 -0.96 6.12
CA PHE A 105 -5.86 -0.03 6.61
C PHE A 105 -6.13 1.42 6.20
N SER A 106 -6.57 1.66 4.96
CA SER A 106 -6.90 3.01 4.50
C SER A 106 -8.11 3.61 5.22
N ILE A 107 -9.10 2.79 5.59
CA ILE A 107 -10.29 3.22 6.33
C ILE A 107 -9.91 3.53 7.78
N GLU A 108 -9.10 2.67 8.40
CA GLU A 108 -8.62 2.85 9.77
C GLU A 108 -7.76 4.11 9.92
N GLU A 109 -6.85 4.37 8.96
CA GLU A 109 -6.05 5.60 8.94
C GLU A 109 -6.91 6.86 8.77
N GLN A 110 -7.98 6.79 7.97
CA GLN A 110 -8.93 7.90 7.81
C GLN A 110 -9.73 8.14 9.08
N LEU A 111 -10.24 7.09 9.73
CA LEU A 111 -10.97 7.18 11.00
C LEU A 111 -10.12 7.78 12.11
N MET A 112 -8.85 7.35 12.24
CA MET A 112 -7.92 7.93 13.22
C MET A 112 -7.66 9.42 12.95
N LYS A 113 -7.45 9.80 11.68
CA LYS A 113 -7.25 11.20 11.30
C LYS A 113 -8.49 12.07 11.55
N ASP A 114 -9.68 11.51 11.40
CA ASP A 114 -10.91 12.25 11.64
C ASP A 114 -11.24 12.33 13.14
N ALA A 115 -10.95 11.29 13.92
CA ALA A 115 -10.99 11.33 15.38
C ALA A 115 -10.01 12.36 15.96
N ASP A 116 -8.74 12.38 15.49
CA ASP A 116 -7.73 13.36 15.91
C ASP A 116 -8.12 14.80 15.58
N LYS A 117 -8.86 15.01 14.46
CA LYS A 117 -9.37 16.34 14.09
C LYS A 117 -10.55 16.73 14.97
N GLU A 118 -11.46 15.81 15.26
CA GLU A 118 -12.59 16.07 16.14
C GLU A 118 -12.13 16.39 17.56
N GLU A 119 -11.19 15.64 18.12
CA GLU A 119 -10.61 15.94 19.44
C GLU A 119 -9.95 17.33 19.48
N LYS A 120 -9.17 17.70 18.45
CA LYS A 120 -8.58 19.05 18.36
C LYS A 120 -9.63 20.15 18.19
N LEU A 121 -10.77 19.85 17.59
CA LEU A 121 -11.88 20.79 17.44
C LEU A 121 -12.67 20.95 18.73
N THR A 122 -12.87 19.87 19.50
CA THR A 122 -13.53 19.91 20.81
C THR A 122 -12.67 20.64 21.83
N GLU A 123 -11.37 20.35 21.91
CA GLU A 123 -10.42 21.06 22.78
C GLU A 123 -10.39 22.57 22.48
N LYS A 124 -10.39 22.96 21.19
CA LYS A 124 -10.44 24.38 20.80
C LYS A 124 -11.77 25.05 21.16
N ARG A 125 -12.88 24.32 21.09
CA ARG A 125 -14.22 24.83 21.45
C ARG A 125 -14.35 25.00 22.96
N GLU A 126 -13.80 24.09 23.74
CA GLU A 126 -13.76 24.16 25.20
C GLU A 126 -12.86 25.31 25.69
N ALA A 127 -11.66 25.47 25.12
CA ALA A 127 -10.79 26.61 25.42
C ALA A 127 -11.41 27.97 25.02
N GLN A 128 -12.18 28.03 23.92
CA GLN A 128 -12.95 29.23 23.56
C GLN A 128 -14.14 29.49 24.48
N ALA A 129 -14.78 28.44 25.01
CA ALA A 129 -15.87 28.57 25.96
C ALA A 129 -15.38 29.05 27.33
N GLU A 130 -14.25 28.53 27.82
CA GLU A 130 -13.61 28.96 29.07
C GLU A 130 -13.11 30.42 29.00
N SER A 131 -12.51 30.83 27.88
CA SER A 131 -12.08 32.23 27.68
C SER A 131 -13.25 33.21 27.51
N ARG A 132 -14.42 32.76 27.04
CA ARG A 132 -15.65 33.57 27.03
C ARG A 132 -16.33 33.64 28.39
N ALA A 133 -16.22 32.58 29.21
CA ALA A 133 -16.79 32.53 30.56
C ALA A 133 -15.99 33.39 31.56
N SER A 134 -14.66 33.45 31.42
CA SER A 134 -13.80 34.31 32.25
C SER A 134 -13.99 35.80 31.95
N LYS A 135 -14.40 36.19 30.73
CA LYS A 135 -14.65 37.58 30.33
C LYS A 135 -16.02 38.13 30.76
N LYS A 136 -16.89 37.32 31.38
CA LYS A 136 -18.28 37.66 31.72
C LYS A 136 -18.62 37.76 33.22
N ARG A 137 -17.65 37.64 34.13
CA ARG A 137 -17.92 37.80 35.59
C ARG A 137 -17.97 39.29 35.96
N PRO A 138 -19.09 39.82 36.50
CA PRO A 138 -19.11 41.15 37.09
C PRO A 138 -18.41 41.13 38.46
N ARG A 139 -17.75 42.24 38.75
CA ARG A 139 -17.09 42.60 40.01
C ARG A 139 -18.18 42.83 41.07
N GLU A 140 -18.28 41.97 42.07
CA GLU A 140 -19.05 42.26 43.29
C GLU A 140 -18.09 42.27 44.49
N GLU A 141 -18.18 43.38 45.20
CA GLU A 141 -17.46 43.73 46.42
C GLU A 141 -18.07 42.94 47.59
N GLU A 142 -17.23 42.33 48.43
CA GLU A 142 -17.59 42.04 49.80
C GLU A 142 -16.44 42.52 50.70
N LEU A 143 -16.83 43.40 51.61
CA LEU A 143 -16.02 44.15 52.57
C LEU A 143 -15.69 43.30 53.81
N ASP A 144 -14.78 43.86 54.61
CA ASP A 144 -14.53 43.61 56.05
C ASP A 144 -13.57 42.45 56.41
N GLU A 145 -12.63 42.54 57.35
CA GLU A 145 -11.88 43.59 58.06
C GLU A 145 -10.81 42.77 58.84
N GLY A 146 -9.58 43.25 58.98
CA GLY A 146 -8.55 42.52 59.72
C GLY A 146 -7.16 43.11 59.55
N ASP A 147 -6.92 44.17 60.33
CA ASP A 147 -5.70 44.97 60.39
C ASP A 147 -4.49 44.22 60.99
N ASP A 148 -3.33 44.84 60.76
CA ASP A 148 -2.05 44.75 61.48
C ASP A 148 -0.95 43.75 61.06
N ASP A 149 0.17 44.39 60.65
CA ASP A 149 1.57 44.11 60.97
C ASP A 149 2.57 43.76 59.84
N LEU A 150 3.16 44.85 59.31
CA LEU A 150 4.60 45.17 59.27
C LEU A 150 5.24 45.39 57.88
N ASP A 151 5.50 46.67 57.62
CA ASP A 151 6.50 47.21 56.69
C ASP A 151 7.87 46.55 56.88
N VAL A 152 8.52 46.10 55.80
CA VAL A 152 9.97 46.30 55.59
C VAL A 152 10.32 46.32 54.09
N ASP A 153 10.62 47.52 53.63
CA ASP A 153 11.59 47.93 52.61
C ASP A 153 11.40 47.66 51.10
N ALA A 154 11.43 48.80 50.42
CA ALA A 154 11.67 49.03 49.01
C ALA A 154 13.07 48.60 48.56
N ASP A 155 13.21 48.17 47.31
CA ASP A 155 14.13 48.89 46.39
C ASP A 155 13.81 48.60 44.91
N VAL A 156 14.14 49.62 44.14
CA VAL A 156 13.84 49.99 42.76
C VAL A 156 14.59 49.13 41.73
N GLY A 157 13.97 48.86 40.58
CA GLY A 157 14.66 48.12 39.51
C GLY A 157 13.95 48.09 38.15
N THR A 158 13.90 49.25 37.50
CA THR A 158 13.56 49.55 36.10
C THR A 158 13.82 48.45 35.05
N ALA A 159 12.89 48.29 34.10
CA ALA A 159 12.95 47.47 32.87
C ALA A 159 14.08 47.90 31.87
N PRO A 160 14.20 47.44 30.59
CA PRO A 160 13.53 46.35 29.83
C PRO A 160 14.45 45.51 28.86
N LYS A 161 13.83 44.55 28.16
CA LYS A 161 14.08 44.02 26.78
C LYS A 161 15.49 43.67 26.29
N LYS A 162 15.63 42.43 25.77
CA LYS A 162 16.34 41.99 24.54
C LYS A 162 16.30 40.44 24.54
N ARG A 163 16.20 39.67 23.46
CA ARG A 163 16.32 39.92 22.02
C ARG A 163 15.73 38.69 21.31
#